data_AF-A0A519PF35-F1
#
_entry.id   AF-A0A519PF35-F1
#
_cell.length_a   1.000
_cell.length_b   1.000
_cell.length_c   1.000
_cell.angle_alpha   90.00
_cell.angle_beta   90.00
_cell.angle_gamma   90.00
#
_symmetry.space_group_name_H-M   'P 1'
#
loop_
_entity.id
_entity.type
_entity.pdbx_description
1 polymer ?
#
loop_
_entity_poly.entity_id
_entity_poly.type
_entity_poly.pdbx_seq_one_letter_code
_entity_poly.pdbx_strand_id
1 'polypeptide(L)'
;VGANLSGANLQRSKMSGVIAMKADFSGAVMKDCKLVRANLKQANFRGTDLAGADLSGADLSGADLRDAILVGCKMTMWRADGADMQGALTDNKSACESVDRMPAAEMLREHARWCETGGAEGQPSVFDGVDLRPLKSITGLNLTALSAKGAVFYGLDMEGVQLQGAQLENADLRSAKLRRADLRGARLKGARLNGADMREAQLGPLLITADRLMPADLTGAVLRGVDLSGADLKRAVLVGADLGRATMHGAQTRQADLTDANLTGVRGLVVDQAA
;
A
#
# COMPACT_ATOMS: atom_id res chain seq x y z
N VAL A 1 25.60 -0.78 17.81
CA VAL A 1 24.13 -0.96 17.93
C VAL A 1 23.50 0.36 17.52
N GLY A 2 22.67 0.37 16.47
CA GLY A 2 21.95 1.58 16.05
C GLY A 2 20.69 1.79 16.90
N ALA A 3 20.13 3.00 16.89
CA ALA A 3 18.86 3.27 17.55
C ALA A 3 17.72 2.48 16.87
N ASN A 4 16.75 1.97 17.64
CA ASN A 4 15.54 1.35 17.09
C ASN A 4 14.40 2.36 17.11
N LEU A 5 14.03 2.83 15.92
CA LEU A 5 12.94 3.75 15.63
C LEU A 5 11.95 3.11 14.64
N SER A 6 11.98 1.78 14.52
CA SER A 6 11.06 1.05 13.64
C SER A 6 9.63 1.47 13.96
N GLY A 7 8.84 1.74 12.91
CA GLY A 7 7.46 2.22 12.95
C GLY A 7 7.16 3.39 13.89
N ALA A 8 8.16 4.19 14.25
CA ALA A 8 7.96 5.42 15.00
C ALA A 8 7.23 6.47 14.14
N ASN A 9 6.45 7.33 14.79
CA ASN A 9 5.94 8.53 14.14
C ASN A 9 6.96 9.67 14.36
N LEU A 10 7.68 10.01 13.31
CA LEU A 10 8.68 11.09 13.26
C LEU A 10 8.27 12.15 12.22
N GLN A 11 6.98 12.24 11.88
CA GLN A 11 6.47 13.20 10.93
C GLN A 11 6.84 14.64 11.35
N ARG A 12 7.34 15.43 10.38
CA ARG A 12 7.77 16.83 10.57
C ARG A 12 8.87 17.05 11.61
N SER A 13 9.49 15.98 12.09
CA SER A 13 10.61 16.06 13.03
C SER A 13 11.80 16.79 12.40
N LYS A 14 12.54 17.52 13.23
CA LYS A 14 13.75 18.25 12.82
C LYS A 14 14.96 17.46 13.30
N MET A 15 15.61 16.77 12.37
CA MET A 15 16.75 15.88 12.64
C MET A 15 17.93 16.22 11.72
N SER A 16 18.09 17.49 11.33
CA SER A 16 19.20 17.95 10.50
C SER A 16 20.53 17.69 11.19
N GLY A 17 21.49 17.11 10.47
CA GLY A 17 22.81 16.76 11.00
C GLY A 17 22.82 15.56 11.96
N VAL A 18 21.71 14.85 12.15
CA VAL A 18 21.67 13.68 13.04
C VAL A 18 22.65 12.61 12.56
N ILE A 19 23.32 11.95 13.51
CA ILE A 19 24.14 10.76 13.24
C ILE A 19 23.33 9.56 13.71
N ALA A 20 22.72 8.85 12.76
CA ALA A 20 21.90 7.66 13.00
C ALA A 20 22.34 6.50 12.10
N MET A 21 23.66 6.29 12.03
CA MET A 21 24.26 5.17 11.31
C MET A 21 23.74 3.84 11.85
N LYS A 22 23.35 2.93 10.95
CA LYS A 22 22.78 1.60 11.29
C LYS A 22 21.52 1.66 12.17
N ALA A 23 20.88 2.82 12.28
CA ALA A 23 19.60 2.91 12.98
C ALA A 23 18.51 2.19 12.18
N ASP A 24 17.52 1.66 12.87
CA ASP A 24 16.37 1.01 12.28
C ASP A 24 15.18 1.97 12.27
N PHE A 25 14.78 2.40 11.08
CA PHE A 25 13.59 3.20 10.80
C PHE A 25 12.50 2.40 10.09
N SER A 26 12.61 1.07 10.00
CA SER A 26 11.71 0.25 9.19
C SER A 26 10.23 0.47 9.53
N GLY A 27 9.44 0.78 8.50
CA GLY A 27 8.02 1.12 8.61
C GLY A 27 7.70 2.41 9.38
N ALA A 28 8.68 3.26 9.70
CA ALA A 28 8.44 4.54 10.36
C ALA A 28 7.68 5.52 9.45
N VAL A 29 6.90 6.39 10.08
CA VAL A 29 6.23 7.51 9.39
C VAL A 29 7.12 8.73 9.58
N MET A 30 7.81 9.14 8.51
CA MET A 30 8.81 10.20 8.49
C MET A 30 8.45 11.32 7.49
N LYS A 31 7.15 11.46 7.19
CA LYS A 31 6.63 12.48 6.27
C LYS A 31 7.11 13.88 6.65
N ASP A 32 7.49 14.67 5.66
CA ASP A 32 7.92 16.07 5.81
C ASP A 32 9.05 16.29 6.85
N CYS A 33 9.80 15.26 7.24
CA CYS A 33 10.88 15.42 8.21
C CYS A 33 12.09 16.12 7.60
N LYS A 34 12.93 16.72 8.45
CA LYS A 34 14.19 17.33 8.03
C LYS A 34 15.36 16.45 8.42
N LEU A 35 16.03 15.87 7.43
CA LEU A 35 17.23 15.04 7.54
C LEU A 35 18.43 15.68 6.82
N VAL A 36 18.38 17.00 6.59
CA VAL A 36 19.44 17.77 5.93
C VAL A 36 20.80 17.48 6.57
N ARG A 37 21.78 17.05 5.77
CA ARG A 37 23.14 16.68 6.20
C ARG A 37 23.20 15.59 7.28
N ALA A 38 22.16 14.77 7.43
CA ALA A 38 22.17 13.63 8.34
C ALA A 38 23.14 12.53 7.87
N ASN A 39 23.80 11.86 8.80
CA ASN A 39 24.57 10.65 8.54
C ASN A 39 23.72 9.42 8.87
N LEU A 40 23.25 8.76 7.82
CA LEU A 40 22.29 7.66 7.83
C LEU A 40 22.89 6.41 7.15
N LYS A 41 24.23 6.30 7.10
CA LYS A 41 24.92 5.16 6.49
C LYS A 41 24.42 3.85 7.06
N GLN A 42 24.10 2.91 6.17
CA GLN A 42 23.65 1.56 6.54
C GLN A 42 22.41 1.53 7.43
N ALA A 43 21.64 2.62 7.51
CA ALA A 43 20.37 2.62 8.23
C ALA A 43 19.33 1.78 7.47
N ASN A 44 18.39 1.20 8.22
CA ASN A 44 17.29 0.44 7.66
C ASN A 44 16.06 1.36 7.51
N PHE A 45 15.70 1.67 6.28
CA PHE A 45 14.50 2.43 5.91
C PHE A 45 13.44 1.57 5.22
N ARG A 46 13.51 0.23 5.33
CA ARG A 46 12.58 -0.66 4.65
C ARG A 46 11.11 -0.30 4.97
N GLY A 47 10.31 -0.03 3.95
CA GLY A 47 8.90 0.35 4.08
C GLY A 47 8.64 1.70 4.76
N THR A 48 9.66 2.55 4.95
CA THR A 48 9.51 3.85 5.62
C THR A 48 8.79 4.84 4.71
N ASP A 49 7.89 5.62 5.30
CA ASP A 49 7.25 6.74 4.61
C ASP A 49 8.04 8.03 4.79
N LEU A 50 8.91 8.35 3.82
CA LEU A 50 9.71 9.58 3.79
C LEU A 50 9.04 10.67 2.93
N ALA A 51 7.77 10.55 2.53
CA ALA A 51 7.17 11.47 1.58
C ALA A 51 7.34 12.94 2.00
N GLY A 52 7.82 13.79 1.09
CA GLY A 52 8.09 15.20 1.35
C GLY A 52 9.31 15.51 2.22
N ALA A 53 10.08 14.51 2.66
CA ALA A 53 11.24 14.72 3.52
C ALA A 53 12.35 15.52 2.83
N ASP A 54 13.12 16.27 3.63
CA ASP A 54 14.30 16.99 3.18
C ASP A 54 15.56 16.19 3.52
N LEU A 55 16.09 15.47 2.53
CA LEU A 55 17.31 14.65 2.60
C LEU A 55 18.52 15.41 2.01
N SER A 56 18.44 16.73 1.85
CA SER A 56 19.50 17.51 1.19
C SER A 56 20.85 17.34 1.90
N GLY A 57 21.86 16.84 1.18
CA GLY A 57 23.19 16.56 1.71
C GLY A 57 23.26 15.39 2.71
N ALA A 58 22.19 14.61 2.88
CA ALA A 58 22.20 13.43 3.75
C ALA A 58 23.05 12.30 3.14
N ASP A 59 23.69 11.50 3.98
CA ASP A 59 24.51 10.35 3.59
C ASP A 59 23.80 9.05 3.95
N LEU A 60 23.21 8.40 2.96
CA LEU A 60 22.52 7.11 3.03
C LEU A 60 23.34 5.99 2.36
N SER A 61 24.66 6.14 2.24
CA SER A 61 25.48 5.09 1.62
C SER A 61 25.29 3.74 2.31
N GLY A 62 24.96 2.71 1.52
CA GLY A 62 24.67 1.35 2.00
C GLY A 62 23.37 1.18 2.78
N ALA A 63 22.47 2.17 2.81
CA ALA A 63 21.18 2.07 3.50
C ALA A 63 20.22 1.10 2.78
N ASP A 64 19.32 0.48 3.52
CA ASP A 64 18.22 -0.33 2.97
C ASP A 64 16.97 0.55 2.80
N LEU A 65 16.66 0.96 1.57
CA LEU A 65 15.50 1.78 1.22
C LEU A 65 14.41 0.96 0.50
N ARG A 66 14.44 -0.38 0.62
CA ARG A 66 13.46 -1.23 -0.06
C ARG A 66 12.06 -0.89 0.37
N ASP A 67 11.15 -0.78 -0.60
CA ASP A 67 9.76 -0.42 -0.34
C ASP A 67 9.57 0.94 0.39
N ALA A 68 10.60 1.79 0.48
CA ALA A 68 10.47 3.14 1.05
C ALA A 68 9.70 4.07 0.11
N ILE A 69 9.03 5.08 0.68
CA ILE A 69 8.32 6.10 -0.08
C ILE A 69 9.14 7.40 -0.05
N LEU A 70 9.67 7.79 -1.19
CA LEU A 70 10.53 8.96 -1.41
C LEU A 70 9.86 10.01 -2.32
N VAL A 71 8.54 9.95 -2.46
CA VAL A 71 7.74 10.89 -3.27
C VAL A 71 7.84 12.30 -2.67
N GLY A 72 8.13 13.30 -3.50
CA GLY A 72 8.27 14.70 -3.11
C GLY A 72 9.49 15.01 -2.24
N CYS A 73 10.44 14.08 -2.10
CA CYS A 73 11.63 14.31 -1.28
C CYS A 73 12.61 15.27 -1.93
N LYS A 74 13.22 16.14 -1.13
CA LYS A 74 14.38 16.92 -1.55
C LYS A 74 15.63 16.08 -1.38
N MET A 75 16.24 15.67 -2.49
CA MET A 75 17.43 14.80 -2.50
C MET A 75 18.68 15.52 -3.02
N THR A 76 18.72 16.86 -2.95
CA THR A 76 19.84 17.65 -3.47
C THR A 76 21.14 17.28 -2.77
N MET A 77 22.14 16.82 -3.53
CA MET A 77 23.46 16.41 -3.02
C MET A 77 23.43 15.30 -1.95
N TRP A 78 22.35 14.52 -1.86
CA TRP A 78 22.37 13.32 -1.01
C TRP A 78 23.34 12.26 -1.56
N ARG A 79 23.87 11.40 -0.69
CA ARG A 79 24.68 10.24 -1.09
C ARG A 79 23.86 8.98 -0.88
N ALA A 80 23.68 8.17 -1.93
CA ALA A 80 22.97 6.90 -1.87
C ALA A 80 23.82 5.75 -2.45
N ASP A 81 25.16 5.90 -2.43
CA ASP A 81 26.07 4.89 -2.97
C ASP A 81 25.85 3.54 -2.29
N GLY A 82 25.49 2.51 -3.08
CA GLY A 82 25.25 1.16 -2.57
C GLY A 82 23.97 1.02 -1.73
N ALA A 83 23.06 2.01 -1.72
CA ALA A 83 21.77 1.85 -1.09
C ALA A 83 20.85 0.92 -1.89
N ASP A 84 20.09 0.05 -1.21
CA ASP A 84 19.13 -0.84 -1.86
C ASP A 84 17.78 -0.12 -2.02
N MET A 85 17.36 0.10 -3.27
CA MET A 85 16.16 0.86 -3.62
C MET A 85 15.05 -0.02 -4.21
N GLN A 86 15.12 -1.34 -4.08
CA GLN A 86 14.13 -2.24 -4.68
C GLN A 86 12.72 -1.91 -4.17
N GLY A 87 11.80 -1.56 -5.08
CA GLY A 87 10.43 -1.19 -4.72
C GLY A 87 10.27 0.19 -4.06
N ALA A 88 11.36 0.97 -3.94
CA ALA A 88 11.28 2.34 -3.47
C ALA A 88 10.46 3.18 -4.45
N LEU A 89 9.50 3.94 -3.94
CA LEU A 89 8.67 4.82 -4.75
C LEU A 89 9.29 6.21 -4.76
N THR A 90 9.69 6.71 -5.93
CA THR A 90 10.29 8.05 -6.09
C THR A 90 9.40 8.93 -6.96
N ASP A 91 9.78 10.19 -7.16
CA ASP A 91 9.10 11.08 -8.11
C ASP A 91 9.29 10.67 -9.58
N ASN A 92 10.27 9.81 -9.86
CA ASN A 92 10.33 9.17 -11.17
C ASN A 92 9.08 8.31 -11.31
N LYS A 93 8.31 8.59 -12.38
CA LYS A 93 7.20 7.72 -12.79
C LYS A 93 7.77 6.31 -12.91
N SER A 94 7.08 5.32 -12.34
CA SER A 94 7.48 3.92 -12.53
C SER A 94 7.67 3.69 -14.02
N ALA A 95 8.77 3.03 -14.40
CA ALA A 95 9.23 2.92 -15.78
C ALA A 95 8.28 2.19 -16.76
N CYS A 96 7.04 1.91 -16.37
CA CYS A 96 5.96 1.50 -17.26
C CYS A 96 5.23 2.76 -17.72
N GLU A 97 5.61 3.18 -18.93
CA GLU A 97 4.90 4.06 -19.87
C GLU A 97 4.14 5.24 -19.24
N SER A 98 4.56 6.45 -19.61
CA SER A 98 3.76 7.64 -19.34
C SER A 98 2.38 7.43 -19.97
N VAL A 99 1.41 7.07 -19.13
CA VAL A 99 0.03 7.31 -19.47
C VAL A 99 -0.05 8.81 -19.62
N ASP A 100 -0.13 9.27 -20.87
CA ASP A 100 -0.54 10.62 -21.15
C ASP A 100 -1.76 10.90 -20.28
N ARG A 101 -1.85 12.09 -19.68
CA ARG A 101 -2.81 12.38 -18.61
C ARG A 101 -4.29 12.14 -18.97
N MET A 102 -4.59 11.83 -20.23
CA MET A 102 -5.92 11.58 -20.79
C MET A 102 -6.34 10.09 -20.86
N PRO A 103 -5.52 9.10 -21.28
CA PRO A 103 -5.95 7.70 -21.36
C PRO A 103 -6.47 7.05 -20.07
N ALA A 104 -5.77 7.08 -18.93
CA ALA A 104 -6.20 6.28 -17.77
C ALA A 104 -7.55 6.71 -17.18
N ALA A 105 -7.79 8.02 -17.07
CA ALA A 105 -9.04 8.52 -16.51
C ALA A 105 -10.24 8.17 -17.39
N GLU A 106 -10.07 8.21 -18.71
CA GLU A 106 -11.10 7.82 -19.68
C GLU A 106 -11.31 6.31 -19.68
N MET A 107 -10.24 5.52 -19.73
CA MET A 107 -10.30 4.05 -19.63
C MET A 107 -11.04 3.58 -18.36
N LEU A 108 -10.80 4.23 -17.22
CA LEU A 108 -11.51 3.92 -15.97
C LEU A 108 -13.01 4.23 -16.07
N ARG A 109 -13.40 5.33 -16.74
CA ARG A 109 -14.81 5.65 -16.97
C ARG A 109 -15.46 4.67 -17.94
N GLU A 110 -14.75 4.30 -19.00
CA GLU A 110 -15.22 3.31 -19.98
C GLU A 110 -15.39 1.93 -19.34
N HIS A 111 -14.50 1.54 -18.44
CA HIS A 111 -14.63 0.30 -17.67
C HIS A 111 -15.79 0.36 -16.68
N ALA A 112 -15.98 1.48 -15.99
CA ALA A 112 -17.12 1.66 -15.10
C ALA A 112 -18.44 1.55 -15.85
N ARG A 113 -18.55 2.20 -17.01
CA ARG A 113 -19.72 2.10 -17.91
C ARG A 113 -19.95 0.66 -18.38
N TRP A 114 -18.87 -0.07 -18.68
CA TRP A 114 -18.93 -1.48 -19.04
C TRP A 114 -19.50 -2.34 -17.93
N CYS A 115 -19.09 -2.13 -16.68
CA CYS A 115 -19.66 -2.83 -15.53
C CYS A 115 -21.13 -2.47 -15.29
N GLU A 116 -21.48 -1.20 -15.37
CA GLU A 116 -22.82 -0.68 -15.10
C GLU A 116 -23.87 -1.14 -16.12
N THR A 117 -23.46 -1.34 -17.36
CA THR A 117 -24.34 -1.77 -18.46
C THR A 117 -24.35 -3.28 -18.67
N GLY A 118 -23.67 -4.06 -17.82
CA GLY A 118 -23.52 -5.50 -18.03
C GLY A 118 -22.77 -5.85 -19.32
N GLY A 119 -21.90 -4.94 -19.77
CA GLY A 119 -21.06 -5.10 -20.96
C GLY A 119 -21.63 -4.56 -22.26
N ALA A 120 -22.76 -3.84 -22.24
CA ALA A 120 -23.38 -3.29 -23.45
C ALA A 120 -22.66 -2.04 -23.97
N GLU A 121 -22.08 -1.21 -23.10
CA GLU A 121 -21.36 0.01 -23.45
C GLU A 121 -20.03 0.12 -22.71
N GLY A 122 -19.01 0.72 -23.31
CA GLY A 122 -17.68 0.83 -22.68
C GLY A 122 -16.76 -0.35 -22.97
N GLN A 123 -15.60 -0.41 -22.29
CA GLN A 123 -14.61 -1.47 -22.51
C GLN A 123 -13.94 -1.91 -21.20
N PRO A 124 -13.70 -3.23 -21.01
CA PRO A 124 -12.88 -3.71 -19.91
C PRO A 124 -11.47 -3.16 -20.06
N SER A 125 -10.89 -2.70 -18.96
CA SER A 125 -9.59 -2.03 -19.00
C SER A 125 -8.56 -2.84 -18.23
N VAL A 126 -7.36 -2.92 -18.80
CA VAL A 126 -6.17 -3.53 -18.19
C VAL A 126 -5.20 -2.40 -17.87
N PHE A 127 -4.81 -2.30 -16.61
CA PHE A 127 -3.92 -1.31 -16.06
C PHE A 127 -2.69 -1.95 -15.42
N ASP A 128 -2.32 -3.15 -15.87
CA ASP A 128 -1.15 -3.86 -15.36
C ASP A 128 0.12 -2.99 -15.54
N GLY A 129 0.84 -2.76 -14.44
CA GLY A 129 2.03 -1.92 -14.39
C GLY A 129 1.79 -0.41 -14.50
N VAL A 130 0.54 0.04 -14.64
CA VAL A 130 0.23 1.45 -14.87
C VAL A 130 0.42 2.30 -13.61
N ASP A 131 1.05 3.46 -13.77
CA ASP A 131 1.15 4.48 -12.72
C ASP A 131 -0.10 5.38 -12.67
N LEU A 132 -0.97 5.14 -11.69
CA LEU A 132 -2.23 5.86 -11.50
C LEU A 132 -2.11 7.01 -10.49
N ARG A 133 -0.93 7.30 -9.95
CA ARG A 133 -0.67 8.47 -9.10
C ARG A 133 -1.09 9.82 -9.70
N PRO A 134 -1.05 10.04 -11.04
CA PRO A 134 -1.54 11.28 -11.62
C PRO A 134 -3.04 11.51 -11.45
N LEU A 135 -3.81 10.46 -11.19
CA LEU A 135 -5.24 10.58 -10.91
C LEU A 135 -5.42 11.21 -9.52
N LYS A 136 -6.42 12.10 -9.41
CA LYS A 136 -6.75 12.70 -8.11
C LYS A 136 -7.60 11.76 -7.25
N SER A 137 -8.55 11.07 -7.87
CA SER A 137 -9.55 10.26 -7.21
C SER A 137 -10.22 9.34 -8.22
N ILE A 138 -10.58 8.15 -7.75
CA ILE A 138 -11.44 7.16 -8.43
C ILE A 138 -12.54 6.67 -7.46
N THR A 139 -12.92 7.54 -6.53
CA THR A 139 -13.90 7.31 -5.47
C THR A 139 -15.23 6.81 -6.07
N GLY A 140 -15.74 5.72 -5.52
CA GLY A 140 -17.05 5.17 -5.89
C GLY A 140 -17.15 4.52 -7.28
N LEU A 141 -16.08 4.50 -8.08
CA LEU A 141 -16.12 3.89 -9.41
C LEU A 141 -16.37 2.39 -9.30
N ASN A 142 -17.18 1.87 -10.24
CA ASN A 142 -17.33 0.44 -10.41
C ASN A 142 -16.19 -0.11 -11.28
N LEU A 143 -15.21 -0.75 -10.65
CA LEU A 143 -14.05 -1.35 -11.30
C LEU A 143 -14.01 -2.87 -11.07
N THR A 144 -15.19 -3.50 -11.08
CA THR A 144 -15.35 -4.95 -10.89
C THR A 144 -14.50 -5.72 -11.91
N ALA A 145 -13.74 -6.71 -11.43
CA ALA A 145 -12.87 -7.57 -12.23
C ALA A 145 -11.77 -6.85 -13.04
N LEU A 146 -11.49 -5.58 -12.74
CA LEU A 146 -10.34 -4.82 -13.24
C LEU A 146 -9.04 -5.63 -13.12
N SER A 147 -8.19 -5.62 -14.15
CA SER A 147 -6.78 -6.06 -14.03
C SER A 147 -5.89 -4.85 -13.85
N ALA A 148 -5.16 -4.80 -12.74
CA ALA A 148 -4.21 -3.74 -12.39
C ALA A 148 -3.01 -4.32 -11.63
N LYS A 149 -2.45 -5.42 -12.13
CA LYS A 149 -1.30 -6.11 -11.51
C LYS A 149 -0.07 -5.22 -11.53
N GLY A 150 0.57 -5.03 -10.38
CA GLY A 150 1.74 -4.16 -10.28
C GLY A 150 1.45 -2.67 -10.55
N ALA A 151 0.19 -2.28 -10.67
CA ALA A 151 -0.20 -0.88 -10.87
C ALA A 151 0.08 -0.05 -9.60
N VAL A 152 0.29 1.26 -9.77
CA VAL A 152 0.63 2.17 -8.67
C VAL A 152 -0.55 3.07 -8.34
N PHE A 153 -1.13 2.87 -7.17
CA PHE A 153 -2.24 3.61 -6.59
C PHE A 153 -1.82 4.46 -5.38
N TYR A 154 -0.52 4.71 -5.21
CA TYR A 154 0.02 5.40 -4.05
C TYR A 154 -0.73 6.69 -3.71
N GLY A 155 -1.28 6.76 -2.49
CA GLY A 155 -1.99 7.94 -2.00
C GLY A 155 -3.32 8.25 -2.68
N LEU A 156 -3.76 7.43 -3.64
CA LEU A 156 -4.96 7.69 -4.44
C LEU A 156 -6.22 7.63 -3.57
N ASP A 157 -7.15 8.54 -3.83
CA ASP A 157 -8.47 8.49 -3.21
C ASP A 157 -9.35 7.46 -3.92
N MET A 158 -9.58 6.34 -3.25
CA MET A 158 -10.32 5.18 -3.76
C MET A 158 -11.49 4.83 -2.81
N GLU A 159 -11.98 5.81 -2.04
CA GLU A 159 -13.05 5.57 -1.08
C GLU A 159 -14.30 5.00 -1.80
N GLY A 160 -14.86 3.92 -1.25
CA GLY A 160 -16.06 3.27 -1.79
C GLY A 160 -15.90 2.69 -3.19
N VAL A 161 -14.69 2.58 -3.74
CA VAL A 161 -14.46 1.96 -5.05
C VAL A 161 -14.92 0.50 -5.02
N GLN A 162 -15.48 0.02 -6.12
CA GLN A 162 -15.89 -1.37 -6.26
C GLN A 162 -14.82 -2.12 -7.06
N LEU A 163 -14.18 -3.11 -6.45
CA LEU A 163 -13.05 -3.88 -6.98
C LEU A 163 -13.28 -5.38 -6.78
N GLN A 164 -14.54 -5.81 -6.81
CA GLN A 164 -14.89 -7.21 -6.60
C GLN A 164 -14.20 -8.06 -7.67
N GLY A 165 -13.49 -9.10 -7.24
CA GLY A 165 -12.74 -9.98 -8.16
C GLY A 165 -11.59 -9.29 -8.92
N ALA A 166 -11.20 -8.07 -8.57
CA ALA A 166 -10.12 -7.36 -9.25
C ALA A 166 -8.76 -8.08 -9.08
N GLN A 167 -7.90 -7.98 -10.08
CA GLN A 167 -6.55 -8.53 -10.09
C GLN A 167 -5.55 -7.42 -9.73
N LEU A 168 -5.07 -7.42 -8.50
CA LEU A 168 -4.22 -6.40 -7.89
C LEU A 168 -2.91 -7.00 -7.38
N GLU A 169 -2.47 -8.13 -7.94
CA GLU A 169 -1.25 -8.79 -7.49
C GLU A 169 -0.05 -7.87 -7.64
N ASN A 170 0.77 -7.78 -6.59
CA ASN A 170 1.91 -6.89 -6.49
C ASN A 170 1.60 -5.40 -6.72
N ALA A 171 0.32 -5.00 -6.74
CA ALA A 171 -0.05 -3.59 -6.86
C ALA A 171 0.47 -2.78 -5.67
N ASP A 172 0.82 -1.53 -5.94
CA ASP A 172 1.30 -0.59 -4.94
C ASP A 172 0.18 0.34 -4.49
N LEU A 173 -0.46 -0.03 -3.39
CA LEU A 173 -1.57 0.65 -2.73
C LEU A 173 -1.11 1.37 -1.44
N ARG A 174 0.20 1.63 -1.29
CA ARG A 174 0.75 2.33 -0.11
C ARG A 174 0.05 3.67 0.10
N SER A 175 -0.37 3.97 1.32
CA SER A 175 -1.12 5.18 1.68
C SER A 175 -2.42 5.43 0.86
N ALA A 176 -2.93 4.46 0.10
CA ALA A 176 -4.20 4.62 -0.63
C ALA A 176 -5.37 4.74 0.34
N LYS A 177 -6.41 5.50 -0.05
CA LYS A 177 -7.65 5.61 0.74
C LYS A 177 -8.68 4.63 0.20
N LEU A 178 -8.84 3.51 0.88
CA LEU A 178 -9.73 2.40 0.52
C LEU A 178 -10.88 2.26 1.53
N ARG A 179 -11.22 3.33 2.25
CA ARG A 179 -12.33 3.32 3.20
C ARG A 179 -13.61 2.88 2.48
N ARG A 180 -14.34 1.92 3.05
CA ARG A 180 -15.57 1.34 2.47
C ARG A 180 -15.41 0.75 1.06
N ALA A 181 -14.18 0.51 0.58
CA ALA A 181 -13.96 -0.13 -0.71
C ALA A 181 -14.48 -1.57 -0.69
N ASP A 182 -15.02 -2.03 -1.81
CA ASP A 182 -15.48 -3.41 -1.98
C ASP A 182 -14.40 -4.22 -2.70
N LEU A 183 -13.64 -5.00 -1.94
CA LEU A 183 -12.52 -5.83 -2.39
C LEU A 183 -12.87 -7.33 -2.27
N ARG A 184 -14.16 -7.69 -2.23
CA ARG A 184 -14.59 -9.08 -2.11
C ARG A 184 -14.04 -9.89 -3.28
N GLY A 185 -13.36 -11.00 -3.00
CA GLY A 185 -12.75 -11.85 -4.01
C GLY A 185 -11.58 -11.23 -4.78
N ALA A 186 -11.10 -10.05 -4.38
CA ALA A 186 -9.95 -9.41 -5.03
C ALA A 186 -8.66 -10.21 -4.78
N ARG A 187 -7.76 -10.20 -5.77
CA ARG A 187 -6.45 -10.87 -5.73
C ARG A 187 -5.37 -9.84 -5.42
N LEU A 188 -4.94 -9.79 -4.17
CA LEU A 188 -3.97 -8.85 -3.60
C LEU A 188 -2.65 -9.54 -3.20
N LYS A 189 -2.37 -10.73 -3.76
CA LYS A 189 -1.14 -11.47 -3.47
C LYS A 189 0.09 -10.59 -3.69
N GLY A 190 0.93 -10.46 -2.66
CA GLY A 190 2.14 -9.63 -2.69
C GLY A 190 1.90 -8.11 -2.83
N ALA A 191 0.65 -7.63 -2.75
CA ALA A 191 0.36 -6.21 -2.84
C ALA A 191 0.98 -5.42 -1.67
N ARG A 192 1.36 -4.18 -1.93
CA ARG A 192 1.92 -3.27 -0.91
C ARG A 192 0.84 -2.31 -0.43
N LEU A 193 0.46 -2.42 0.84
CA LEU A 193 -0.65 -1.67 1.46
C LEU A 193 -0.21 -0.89 2.71
N ASN A 194 1.11 -0.69 2.89
CA ASN A 194 1.65 0.03 4.05
C ASN A 194 0.95 1.39 4.24
N GLY A 195 0.41 1.60 5.44
CA GLY A 195 -0.28 2.83 5.83
C GLY A 195 -1.56 3.15 5.03
N ALA A 196 -2.12 2.20 4.26
CA ALA A 196 -3.40 2.39 3.60
C ALA A 196 -4.55 2.50 4.63
N ASP A 197 -5.56 3.29 4.29
CA ASP A 197 -6.79 3.40 5.07
C ASP A 197 -7.83 2.45 4.48
N MET A 198 -8.07 1.32 5.14
CA MET A 198 -9.01 0.28 4.72
C MET A 198 -10.17 0.14 5.72
N ARG A 199 -10.49 1.21 6.46
CA ARG A 199 -11.60 1.18 7.42
C ARG A 199 -12.91 0.82 6.73
N GLU A 200 -13.66 -0.08 7.34
CA GLU A 200 -14.95 -0.56 6.81
C GLU A 200 -14.87 -1.18 5.39
N ALA A 201 -13.67 -1.51 4.90
CA ALA A 201 -13.52 -2.18 3.60
C ALA A 201 -14.08 -3.60 3.64
N GLN A 202 -14.63 -4.05 2.51
CA GLN A 202 -15.19 -5.39 2.37
C GLN A 202 -14.16 -6.32 1.71
N LEU A 203 -13.57 -7.24 2.46
CA LEU A 203 -12.60 -8.25 2.01
C LEU A 203 -13.13 -9.68 2.24
N GLY A 204 -14.40 -9.82 2.60
CA GLY A 204 -15.08 -11.09 2.72
C GLY A 204 -15.18 -11.85 1.39
N PRO A 205 -15.79 -13.04 1.36
CA PRO A 205 -15.92 -13.78 0.13
C PRO A 205 -16.89 -13.11 -0.83
N LEU A 206 -16.52 -13.09 -2.11
CA LEU A 206 -17.42 -12.77 -3.21
C LEU A 206 -18.26 -14.01 -3.55
N LEU A 207 -19.59 -13.86 -3.52
CA LEU A 207 -20.52 -14.89 -3.95
C LEU A 207 -20.62 -14.89 -5.48
N ILE A 208 -20.11 -15.94 -6.12
CA ILE A 208 -20.16 -16.10 -7.58
C ILE A 208 -21.41 -16.90 -7.97
N THR A 209 -21.65 -18.00 -7.27
CA THR A 209 -22.87 -18.83 -7.37
C THR A 209 -23.21 -19.37 -5.98
N ALA A 210 -24.37 -20.02 -5.81
CA ALA A 210 -24.83 -20.56 -4.53
C ALA A 210 -23.76 -21.39 -3.80
N ASP A 211 -22.97 -22.18 -4.53
CA ASP A 211 -21.94 -23.07 -3.97
C ASP A 211 -20.51 -22.56 -4.15
N ARG A 212 -20.33 -21.41 -4.82
CA ARG A 212 -18.99 -20.88 -5.16
C ARG A 212 -18.76 -19.52 -4.52
N LEU A 213 -17.90 -19.52 -3.51
CA LEU A 213 -17.37 -18.34 -2.85
C LEU A 213 -15.92 -18.13 -3.25
N MET A 214 -15.56 -16.89 -3.56
CA MET A 214 -14.19 -16.48 -3.86
C MET A 214 -13.70 -15.56 -2.74
N PRO A 215 -12.80 -16.03 -1.85
CA PRO A 215 -12.24 -15.17 -0.80
C PRO A 215 -11.31 -14.11 -1.40
N ALA A 216 -11.14 -12.98 -0.72
CA ALA A 216 -10.05 -12.07 -1.04
C ALA A 216 -8.71 -12.71 -0.66
N ASP A 217 -7.72 -12.64 -1.55
CA ASP A 217 -6.40 -13.24 -1.39
C ASP A 217 -5.34 -12.17 -1.15
N LEU A 218 -4.89 -12.02 0.10
CA LEU A 218 -3.82 -11.13 0.53
C LEU A 218 -2.53 -11.90 0.88
N THR A 219 -2.32 -13.09 0.31
CA THR A 219 -1.13 -13.92 0.58
C THR A 219 0.16 -13.12 0.36
N GLY A 220 1.01 -13.05 1.38
CA GLY A 220 2.28 -12.31 1.34
C GLY A 220 2.15 -10.80 1.13
N ALA A 221 0.95 -10.22 1.27
CA ALA A 221 0.76 -8.78 1.16
C ALA A 221 1.44 -8.05 2.33
N VAL A 222 1.93 -6.84 2.07
CA VAL A 222 2.60 -6.00 3.08
C VAL A 222 1.62 -4.96 3.60
N LEU A 223 1.05 -5.19 4.78
CA LEU A 223 -0.05 -4.45 5.42
C LEU A 223 0.44 -3.68 6.67
N ARG A 224 1.73 -3.34 6.77
CA ARG A 224 2.27 -2.71 7.98
C ARG A 224 1.60 -1.36 8.25
N GLY A 225 1.13 -1.18 9.47
CA GLY A 225 0.46 0.06 9.89
C GLY A 225 -0.83 0.38 9.13
N VAL A 226 -1.43 -0.59 8.40
CA VAL A 226 -2.74 -0.41 7.76
C VAL A 226 -3.82 -0.19 8.82
N ASP A 227 -4.85 0.60 8.49
CA ASP A 227 -6.05 0.69 9.31
C ASP A 227 -7.18 -0.15 8.70
N LEU A 228 -7.49 -1.28 9.33
CA LEU A 228 -8.55 -2.23 9.00
C LEU A 228 -9.72 -2.13 9.99
N SER A 229 -9.86 -1.02 10.73
CA SER A 229 -10.94 -0.90 11.72
C SER A 229 -12.31 -1.04 11.07
N GLY A 230 -13.14 -1.93 11.59
CA GLY A 230 -14.47 -2.26 11.05
C GLY A 230 -14.46 -3.01 9.70
N ALA A 231 -13.30 -3.40 9.16
CA ALA A 231 -13.22 -4.12 7.90
C ALA A 231 -13.79 -5.55 8.01
N ASP A 232 -14.45 -6.02 6.96
CA ASP A 232 -14.91 -7.40 6.85
C ASP A 232 -13.80 -8.25 6.22
N LEU A 233 -13.11 -9.06 7.02
CA LEU A 233 -12.06 -9.99 6.59
C LEU A 233 -12.52 -11.46 6.72
N LYS A 234 -13.84 -11.72 6.81
CA LYS A 234 -14.33 -13.10 6.98
C LYS A 234 -13.82 -13.97 5.85
N ARG A 235 -13.21 -15.10 6.17
CA ARG A 235 -12.66 -16.06 5.18
C ARG A 235 -11.62 -15.47 4.22
N ALA A 236 -11.07 -14.28 4.49
CA ALA A 236 -9.96 -13.74 3.71
C ALA A 236 -8.70 -14.58 3.91
N VAL A 237 -7.86 -14.68 2.89
CA VAL A 237 -6.59 -15.42 2.93
C VAL A 237 -5.47 -14.42 3.17
N LEU A 238 -4.78 -14.48 4.30
CA LEU A 238 -3.69 -13.58 4.70
C LEU A 238 -2.41 -14.37 5.02
N VAL A 239 -2.21 -15.52 4.36
CA VAL A 239 -1.07 -16.41 4.59
C VAL A 239 0.24 -15.65 4.35
N GLY A 240 1.12 -15.62 5.35
CA GLY A 240 2.41 -14.91 5.27
C GLY A 240 2.31 -13.39 5.13
N ALA A 241 1.13 -12.79 5.32
CA ALA A 241 0.97 -11.34 5.21
C ALA A 241 1.63 -10.60 6.39
N ASP A 242 2.22 -9.43 6.12
CA ASP A 242 2.83 -8.60 7.17
C ASP A 242 1.83 -7.56 7.69
N LEU A 243 1.11 -7.89 8.76
CA LEU A 243 0.17 -7.02 9.46
C LEU A 243 0.85 -6.21 10.58
N GLY A 244 2.18 -6.14 10.63
CA GLY A 244 2.89 -5.48 11.72
C GLY A 244 2.35 -4.08 12.03
N ARG A 245 1.91 -3.86 13.26
CA ARG A 245 1.32 -2.59 13.75
C ARG A 245 0.02 -2.15 13.06
N ALA A 246 -0.67 -3.06 12.38
CA ALA A 246 -2.00 -2.80 11.84
C ALA A 246 -3.00 -2.48 12.96
N THR A 247 -4.01 -1.68 12.64
CA THR A 247 -5.15 -1.40 13.53
C THR A 247 -6.36 -2.18 13.02
N MET A 248 -7.02 -2.92 13.89
CA MET A 248 -8.09 -3.87 13.53
C MET A 248 -9.30 -3.79 14.47
N HIS A 249 -9.56 -2.63 15.08
CA HIS A 249 -10.70 -2.47 16.01
C HIS A 249 -12.02 -2.78 15.32
N GLY A 250 -12.75 -3.78 15.81
CA GLY A 250 -14.03 -4.20 15.22
C GLY A 250 -13.91 -4.87 13.84
N ALA A 251 -12.70 -5.21 13.39
CA ALA A 251 -12.51 -5.99 12.17
C ALA A 251 -13.09 -7.40 12.35
N GLN A 252 -13.80 -7.90 11.35
CA GLN A 252 -14.42 -9.23 11.38
C GLN A 252 -13.46 -10.25 10.74
N THR A 253 -12.77 -11.06 11.54
CA THR A 253 -11.77 -12.03 11.03
C THR A 253 -12.23 -13.49 11.14
N ARG A 254 -13.53 -13.75 11.29
CA ARG A 254 -14.06 -15.11 11.41
C ARG A 254 -13.64 -15.96 10.21
N GLN A 255 -12.99 -17.09 10.47
CA GLN A 255 -12.45 -18.02 9.47
C GLN A 255 -11.42 -17.41 8.51
N ALA A 256 -10.82 -16.25 8.81
CA ALA A 256 -9.69 -15.74 8.06
C ALA A 256 -8.48 -16.66 8.24
N ASP A 257 -7.73 -16.91 7.17
CA ASP A 257 -6.48 -17.68 7.22
C ASP A 257 -5.31 -16.73 7.50
N LEU A 258 -4.80 -16.76 8.73
CA LEU A 258 -3.68 -15.95 9.20
C LEU A 258 -2.40 -16.79 9.36
N THR A 259 -2.31 -17.95 8.71
CA THR A 259 -1.12 -18.82 8.78
C THR A 259 0.15 -18.04 8.42
N ASP A 260 1.17 -18.09 9.26
CA ASP A 260 2.45 -17.37 9.09
C ASP A 260 2.35 -15.84 8.98
N ALA A 261 1.20 -15.24 9.26
CA ALA A 261 1.04 -13.78 9.23
C ALA A 261 1.84 -13.12 10.37
N ASN A 262 2.55 -12.04 10.07
CA ASN A 262 3.23 -11.25 11.10
C ASN A 262 2.24 -10.32 11.81
N LEU A 263 1.88 -10.65 13.04
CA LEU A 263 0.94 -9.88 13.88
C LEU A 263 1.63 -8.98 14.90
N THR A 264 2.95 -8.75 14.78
CA THR A 264 3.72 -7.98 15.77
C THR A 264 3.17 -6.56 15.93
N GLY A 265 2.71 -6.22 17.13
CA GLY A 265 2.21 -4.88 17.46
C GLY A 265 0.83 -4.54 16.88
N VAL A 266 0.11 -5.51 16.32
CA VAL A 266 -1.29 -5.33 15.89
C VAL A 266 -2.16 -4.90 17.07
N ARG A 267 -3.11 -3.99 16.81
CA ARG A 267 -4.05 -3.47 17.83
C ARG A 267 -5.49 -3.80 17.46
N GLY A 268 -6.30 -4.18 18.45
CA GLY A 268 -7.74 -4.38 18.27
C GLY A 268 -8.15 -5.67 17.56
N LEU A 269 -7.21 -6.54 17.19
CA LEU A 269 -7.51 -7.86 16.63
C LEU A 269 -8.17 -8.74 17.68
N VAL A 270 -9.42 -9.13 17.43
CA VAL A 270 -10.13 -10.16 18.18
C VAL A 270 -10.08 -11.42 17.33
N VAL A 271 -9.25 -12.37 17.73
CA VAL A 271 -9.24 -13.68 17.08
C VAL A 271 -10.41 -14.46 17.65
N ASP A 272 -11.53 -14.49 16.92
CA ASP A 272 -12.62 -15.43 17.18
C ASP A 272 -12.04 -16.85 17.03
N GLN A 273 -11.61 -17.46 18.14
CA GLN A 273 -11.27 -18.87 18.17
C GLN A 273 -12.54 -19.64 17.86
N ALA A 274 -12.58 -20.27 16.69
CA ALA A 274 -13.58 -21.28 16.40
C ALA A 274 -13.34 -22.45 17.38
N ALA A 275 -14.28 -22.64 18.31
CA ALA A 275 -14.49 -23.91 18.99
C ALA A 275 -15.05 -24.94 18.00
#